data_AF-A0A263D372-F1
#
_entry.id   AF-A0A263D372-F1
#
_cell.length_a   1.000
_cell.length_b   1.000
_cell.length_c   1.000
_cell.angle_alpha   90.00
_cell.angle_beta   90.00
_cell.angle_gamma   90.00
#
_symmetry.space_group_name_H-M   'P 1'
#
loop_
_entity.id
_entity.type
_entity.pdbx_description
1 polymer ?
#
loop_
_entity_poly.entity_id
_entity_poly.type
_entity_poly.pdbx_seq_one_letter_code
_entity_poly.pdbx_strand_id
1 'polypeptide(L)'
;MTEAMETPRTPADAQLCGFSRCRAPLPPPGPRGGRPFEFCPARSWPGGKTCKQLAAAEDALRDALGATTDAVALAGTTSEFVARADQLLEPVTALAAALREVRERVDVELSAAAAAVDGAETGAAHDRGLREQAEQAAQTAEAARVDAVADAEAAFRHRDEARREADEAVSAAREAELGRTRQEVVAATERERAEEAENRARGDRETAERVREELAALRERMATTVAETVALRESLTEAREAVERTERRSSAAAEQARTAAAEAAERAREETGRAGADARADRERLAAARKQLDELNGSHHEELGRVREELGAARLRAEQAAEEAADSRRLLDDLRATVADAGTMELRPRLAAALGVPESPPEPRPDAD
;
A
#
# COMPACT_ATOMS: atom_id res chain seq x y z
N MET A 1 -124.62 -74.85 9.12
CA MET A 1 -125.47 -75.62 10.06
C MET A 1 -126.70 -76.06 9.30
N THR A 2 -127.14 -77.29 9.52
CA THR A 2 -128.23 -77.95 8.77
C THR A 2 -129.27 -78.43 9.75
N GLU A 3 -130.50 -77.94 9.62
CA GLU A 3 -131.75 -78.44 10.22
C GLU A 3 -132.87 -77.71 9.45
N ALA A 4 -133.75 -78.29 8.63
CA ALA A 4 -134.39 -79.61 8.55
C ALA A 4 -135.64 -79.76 9.43
N MET A 5 -136.59 -80.59 8.95
CA MET A 5 -137.81 -81.08 9.64
C MET A 5 -138.92 -80.02 9.87
N GLU A 6 -140.23 -80.32 9.81
CA GLU A 6 -140.95 -81.57 9.40
C GLU A 6 -142.43 -81.27 9.09
N THR A 7 -143.11 -82.12 8.29
CA THR A 7 -144.48 -81.90 7.80
C THR A 7 -145.52 -82.85 8.42
N PRO A 8 -146.58 -82.35 9.07
CA PRO A 8 -147.73 -83.16 9.51
C PRO A 8 -148.93 -83.15 8.52
N ARG A 9 -149.90 -84.03 8.75
CA ARG A 9 -150.95 -84.47 7.78
C ARG A 9 -152.20 -83.57 7.69
N THR A 10 -152.93 -83.71 6.58
CA THR A 10 -154.17 -83.02 6.20
C THR A 10 -155.45 -83.57 6.85
N PRO A 11 -156.42 -82.69 7.20
CA PRO A 11 -157.84 -83.01 7.30
C PRO A 11 -158.58 -82.59 6.01
N ALA A 12 -159.04 -83.55 5.20
CA ALA A 12 -159.49 -83.27 3.83
C ALA A 12 -160.92 -82.67 3.71
N ASP A 13 -161.85 -83.05 4.59
CA ASP A 13 -163.29 -82.75 4.44
C ASP A 13 -163.80 -81.56 5.26
N ALA A 14 -162.91 -80.71 5.78
CA ALA A 14 -163.30 -79.47 6.42
C ALA A 14 -163.72 -78.44 5.37
N GLN A 15 -165.00 -78.04 5.34
CA GLN A 15 -165.45 -76.95 4.47
C GLN A 15 -164.63 -75.68 4.77
N LEU A 16 -164.12 -75.03 3.72
CA LEU A 16 -163.29 -73.84 3.84
C LEU A 16 -164.11 -72.56 3.63
N CYS A 17 -163.75 -71.49 4.34
CA CYS A 17 -164.38 -70.18 4.20
C CYS A 17 -164.38 -69.68 2.75
N GLY A 18 -165.55 -69.31 2.22
CA GLY A 18 -165.74 -68.90 0.82
C GLY A 18 -165.04 -67.61 0.35
N PHE A 19 -164.20 -66.98 1.20
CA PHE A 19 -163.36 -65.85 0.79
C PHE A 19 -161.97 -66.36 0.38
N SER A 20 -161.52 -66.06 -0.84
CA SER A 20 -160.34 -66.66 -1.46
C SER A 20 -159.06 -66.53 -0.62
N ARG A 21 -158.87 -65.37 0.03
CA ARG A 21 -157.74 -65.05 0.91
C ARG A 21 -157.90 -65.52 2.36
N CYS A 22 -159.08 -65.99 2.76
CA CYS A 22 -159.26 -66.59 4.08
C CYS A 22 -158.98 -68.10 4.06
N ARG A 23 -159.77 -68.85 3.28
CA ARG A 23 -159.73 -70.33 3.15
C ARG A 23 -159.51 -71.13 4.44
N ALA A 24 -159.82 -70.55 5.60
CA ALA A 24 -159.71 -71.24 6.88
C ALA A 24 -160.82 -72.28 7.03
N PRO A 25 -160.56 -73.44 7.68
CA PRO A 25 -161.57 -74.45 7.94
C PRO A 25 -162.67 -73.89 8.84
N LEU A 26 -163.91 -74.16 8.46
CA LEU A 26 -165.11 -73.75 9.17
C LEU A 26 -165.39 -74.74 10.32
N PRO A 27 -165.86 -74.28 11.49
CA PRO A 27 -166.22 -75.18 12.58
C PRO A 27 -167.40 -76.07 12.16
N PRO A 28 -167.44 -77.35 12.58
CA PRO A 28 -168.52 -78.26 12.23
C PRO A 28 -169.88 -77.75 12.75
N PRO A 29 -170.99 -78.03 12.04
CA PRO A 29 -172.31 -77.58 12.47
C PRO A 29 -172.65 -78.16 13.85
N GLY A 30 -172.99 -77.27 14.80
CA GLY A 30 -173.20 -77.64 16.19
C GLY A 30 -174.37 -78.63 16.40
N PRO A 31 -174.36 -79.42 17.49
CA PRO A 31 -175.25 -80.59 17.70
C PRO A 31 -176.74 -80.27 17.91
N ARG A 32 -177.19 -79.04 17.61
CA ARG A 32 -178.61 -78.63 17.53
C ARG A 32 -179.06 -78.29 16.09
N GLY A 33 -178.35 -78.78 15.07
CA GLY A 33 -178.83 -78.80 13.68
C GLY A 33 -178.85 -77.44 12.97
N GLY A 34 -177.95 -76.53 13.31
CA GLY A 34 -177.83 -75.23 12.63
C GLY A 34 -177.33 -75.36 11.18
N ARG A 35 -177.78 -74.46 10.29
CA ARG A 35 -177.32 -74.36 8.90
C ARG A 35 -175.80 -74.12 8.87
N PRO A 36 -175.02 -74.79 7.99
CA PRO A 36 -173.57 -74.58 7.90
C PRO A 36 -173.17 -73.11 7.65
N PHE A 37 -172.04 -72.70 8.20
CA PHE A 37 -171.47 -71.37 7.98
C PHE A 37 -170.72 -71.31 6.65
N GLU A 38 -171.14 -70.45 5.72
CA GLU A 38 -170.42 -70.25 4.43
C GLU A 38 -169.11 -69.46 4.59
N PHE A 39 -168.97 -68.70 5.68
CA PHE A 39 -167.83 -67.83 5.97
C PHE A 39 -167.48 -67.85 7.47
N CYS A 40 -166.19 -67.72 7.82
CA CYS A 40 -165.75 -67.71 9.21
C CYS A 40 -166.38 -66.54 10.00
N PRO A 41 -167.18 -66.79 11.06
CA PRO A 41 -167.78 -65.71 11.84
C PRO A 41 -166.77 -64.98 12.74
N ALA A 42 -165.69 -65.65 13.15
CA ALA A 42 -164.74 -65.14 14.14
C ALA A 42 -163.57 -64.30 13.56
N ARG A 43 -163.46 -64.16 12.23
CA ARG A 43 -162.32 -63.46 11.60
C ARG A 43 -162.74 -62.12 11.00
N SER A 44 -162.39 -61.04 11.71
CA SER A 44 -162.38 -59.68 11.18
C SER A 44 -161.06 -59.38 10.47
N TRP A 45 -161.13 -58.51 9.47
CA TRP A 45 -159.99 -57.96 8.74
C TRP A 45 -159.82 -56.47 9.11
N PRO A 46 -158.67 -55.84 8.77
CA PRO A 46 -158.47 -54.41 9.01
C PRO A 46 -159.64 -53.56 8.48
N GLY A 47 -160.09 -52.60 9.29
CA GLY A 47 -161.34 -51.86 9.03
C GLY A 47 -162.63 -52.61 9.42
N GLY A 48 -162.54 -53.67 10.23
CA GLY A 48 -163.70 -54.36 10.84
C GLY A 48 -164.49 -55.25 9.89
N LYS A 49 -164.06 -55.40 8.63
CA LYS A 49 -164.80 -56.17 7.61
C LYS A 49 -164.73 -57.67 7.88
N THR A 50 -165.86 -58.35 7.75
CA THR A 50 -165.97 -59.82 7.85
C THR A 50 -165.58 -60.49 6.53
N CYS A 51 -165.21 -61.78 6.57
CA CYS A 51 -164.91 -62.56 5.37
C CYS A 51 -166.04 -62.53 4.31
N LYS A 52 -167.32 -62.49 4.74
CA LYS A 52 -168.47 -62.39 3.81
C LYS A 52 -168.50 -61.05 3.06
N GLN A 53 -168.19 -59.95 3.74
CA GLN A 53 -168.13 -58.62 3.13
C GLN A 53 -166.93 -58.47 2.17
N LEU A 54 -165.81 -59.12 2.48
CA LEU A 54 -164.65 -59.12 1.57
C LEU A 54 -164.83 -60.05 0.37
N ALA A 55 -165.50 -61.20 0.52
CA ALA A 55 -165.88 -62.04 -0.62
C ALA A 55 -166.80 -61.28 -1.59
N ALA A 56 -167.88 -60.69 -1.08
CA ALA A 56 -168.79 -59.89 -1.92
C ALA A 56 -168.08 -58.69 -2.59
N ALA A 57 -167.07 -58.09 -1.95
CA ALA A 57 -166.25 -57.05 -2.55
C ALA A 57 -165.24 -57.59 -3.58
N GLU A 58 -164.71 -58.80 -3.39
CA GLU A 58 -163.84 -59.48 -4.36
C GLU A 58 -164.63 -59.88 -5.62
N ASP A 59 -165.83 -60.42 -5.44
CA ASP A 59 -166.72 -60.81 -6.53
C ASP A 59 -167.18 -59.59 -7.33
N ALA A 60 -167.61 -58.51 -6.65
CA ALA A 60 -167.91 -57.23 -7.29
C ALA A 60 -166.70 -56.62 -8.02
N LEU A 61 -165.46 -56.82 -7.52
CA LEU A 61 -164.24 -56.39 -8.23
C LEU A 61 -163.99 -57.25 -9.47
N ARG A 62 -164.31 -58.56 -9.43
CA ARG A 62 -164.14 -59.49 -10.54
C ARG A 62 -165.12 -59.21 -11.68
N ASP A 63 -166.35 -58.85 -11.34
CA ASP A 63 -167.35 -58.35 -12.30
C ASP A 63 -166.92 -56.97 -12.87
N ALA A 64 -166.52 -56.03 -12.02
CA ALA A 64 -166.12 -54.67 -12.43
C ALA A 64 -164.82 -54.63 -13.26
N LEU A 65 -163.94 -55.63 -13.14
CA LEU A 65 -162.74 -55.79 -13.98
C LEU A 65 -163.03 -56.40 -15.36
N GLY A 66 -164.30 -56.71 -15.68
CA GLY A 66 -164.69 -57.11 -17.04
C GLY A 66 -164.07 -58.43 -17.48
N ALA A 67 -164.36 -59.52 -16.76
CA ALA A 67 -163.81 -60.85 -17.01
C ALA A 67 -164.29 -61.55 -18.31
N THR A 68 -164.55 -60.78 -19.38
CA THR A 68 -164.67 -61.27 -20.76
C THR A 68 -163.28 -61.49 -21.35
N THR A 69 -162.57 -62.51 -20.83
CA THR A 69 -161.22 -62.86 -21.28
C THR A 69 -161.24 -63.61 -22.61
N ASP A 70 -161.15 -62.89 -23.73
CA ASP A 70 -160.64 -63.46 -24.98
C ASP A 70 -159.12 -63.67 -24.88
N ALA A 71 -158.73 -64.61 -24.01
CA ALA A 71 -157.34 -64.90 -23.66
C ALA A 71 -156.50 -65.28 -24.88
N VAL A 72 -157.13 -65.80 -25.94
CA VAL A 72 -156.47 -66.14 -27.22
C VAL A 72 -156.02 -64.88 -27.97
N ALA A 73 -156.82 -63.81 -27.99
CA ALA A 73 -156.47 -62.56 -28.68
C ALA A 73 -155.36 -61.81 -27.93
N LEU A 74 -155.39 -61.80 -26.60
CA LEU A 74 -154.32 -61.23 -25.78
C LEU A 74 -153.04 -62.07 -25.88
N ALA A 75 -153.13 -63.40 -25.87
CA ALA A 75 -151.97 -64.27 -26.05
C ALA A 75 -151.33 -64.11 -27.45
N GLY A 76 -152.13 -63.96 -28.50
CA GLY A 76 -151.66 -63.73 -29.87
C GLY A 76 -150.96 -62.37 -30.03
N THR A 77 -151.58 -61.29 -29.58
CA THR A 77 -150.94 -59.96 -29.60
C THR A 77 -149.70 -59.88 -28.72
N THR A 78 -149.68 -60.58 -27.58
CA THR A 78 -148.47 -60.69 -26.74
C THR A 78 -147.38 -61.53 -27.41
N SER A 79 -147.71 -62.62 -28.10
CA SER A 79 -146.70 -63.45 -28.78
C SER A 79 -146.15 -62.79 -30.04
N GLU A 80 -146.94 -62.02 -30.79
CA GLU A 80 -146.45 -61.14 -31.84
C GLU A 80 -145.53 -60.04 -31.29
N PHE A 81 -145.88 -59.41 -30.17
CA PHE A 81 -145.01 -58.42 -29.52
C PHE A 81 -143.69 -59.05 -29.06
N VAL A 82 -143.71 -60.23 -28.43
CA VAL A 82 -142.50 -60.96 -28.04
C VAL A 82 -141.66 -61.32 -29.27
N ALA A 83 -142.25 -61.90 -30.32
CA ALA A 83 -141.53 -62.23 -31.55
C ALA A 83 -140.92 -61.01 -32.26
N ARG A 84 -141.56 -59.83 -32.16
CA ARG A 84 -140.99 -58.56 -32.65
C ARG A 84 -139.92 -57.99 -31.71
N ALA A 85 -140.05 -58.18 -30.40
CA ALA A 85 -139.02 -57.81 -29.43
C ALA A 85 -137.76 -58.68 -29.62
N ASP A 86 -137.91 -59.99 -29.80
CA ASP A 86 -136.81 -60.92 -30.08
C ASP A 86 -136.09 -60.57 -31.41
N GLN A 87 -136.85 -60.25 -32.47
CA GLN A 87 -136.32 -59.75 -33.75
C GLN A 87 -135.54 -58.43 -33.64
N LEU A 88 -135.74 -57.66 -32.57
CA LEU A 88 -134.98 -56.43 -32.30
C LEU A 88 -133.87 -56.65 -31.26
N LEU A 89 -134.02 -57.64 -30.37
CA LEU A 89 -133.07 -57.97 -29.32
C LEU A 89 -131.75 -58.49 -29.89
N GLU A 90 -131.78 -59.33 -30.93
CA GLU A 90 -130.57 -59.77 -31.63
C GLU A 90 -129.80 -58.59 -32.26
N PRO A 91 -130.40 -57.73 -33.12
CA PRO A 91 -129.74 -56.52 -33.62
C PRO A 91 -129.21 -55.57 -32.52
N VAL A 92 -129.97 -55.36 -31.45
CA VAL A 92 -129.57 -54.47 -30.35
C VAL A 92 -128.41 -55.06 -29.53
N THR A 93 -128.41 -56.37 -29.25
CA THR A 93 -127.32 -57.03 -28.53
C THR A 93 -126.06 -57.16 -29.40
N ALA A 94 -126.20 -57.39 -30.71
CA ALA A 94 -125.10 -57.34 -31.67
C ALA A 94 -124.49 -55.93 -31.76
N LEU A 95 -125.30 -54.87 -31.85
CA LEU A 95 -124.83 -53.49 -31.81
C LEU A 95 -124.15 -53.16 -30.48
N ALA A 96 -124.71 -53.61 -29.35
CA ALA A 96 -124.11 -53.43 -28.02
C ALA A 96 -122.83 -54.26 -27.83
N ALA A 97 -122.59 -55.30 -28.63
CA ALA A 97 -121.31 -56.02 -28.70
C ALA A 97 -120.30 -55.27 -29.55
N ALA A 98 -120.67 -54.83 -30.76
CA ALA A 98 -119.82 -54.05 -31.64
C ALA A 98 -119.37 -52.72 -31.00
N LEU A 99 -120.27 -52.03 -30.28
CA LEU A 99 -119.92 -50.81 -29.54
C LEU A 99 -118.97 -51.06 -28.36
N ARG A 100 -118.99 -52.27 -27.75
CA ARG A 100 -118.01 -52.66 -26.74
C ARG A 100 -116.67 -53.00 -27.38
N GLU A 101 -116.63 -53.75 -28.47
CA GLU A 101 -115.38 -54.05 -29.20
C GLU A 101 -114.72 -52.76 -29.73
N VAL A 102 -115.50 -51.83 -30.30
CA VAL A 102 -115.01 -50.51 -30.74
C VAL A 102 -114.49 -49.71 -29.56
N ARG A 103 -115.18 -49.71 -28.41
CA ARG A 103 -114.69 -49.04 -27.19
C ARG A 103 -113.39 -49.67 -26.70
N GLU A 104 -113.33 -50.99 -26.55
CA GLU A 104 -112.16 -51.73 -26.07
C GLU A 104 -110.96 -51.49 -26.99
N ARG A 105 -111.18 -51.45 -28.32
CA ARG A 105 -110.15 -51.06 -29.29
C ARG A 105 -109.72 -49.60 -29.12
N VAL A 106 -110.64 -48.65 -28.94
CA VAL A 106 -110.31 -47.24 -28.70
C VAL A 106 -109.56 -47.05 -27.38
N ASP A 107 -109.98 -47.70 -26.29
CA ASP A 107 -109.33 -47.64 -24.98
C ASP A 107 -107.89 -48.22 -25.07
N VAL A 108 -107.68 -49.28 -25.86
CA VAL A 108 -106.34 -49.82 -26.18
C VAL A 108 -105.50 -48.84 -27.00
N GLU A 109 -105.99 -48.35 -28.15
CA GLU A 109 -105.24 -47.43 -29.02
C GLU A 109 -104.90 -46.11 -28.31
N LEU A 110 -105.82 -45.59 -27.46
CA LEU A 110 -105.54 -44.41 -26.63
C LEU A 110 -104.47 -44.68 -25.58
N SER A 111 -104.47 -45.85 -24.94
CA SER A 111 -103.41 -46.21 -23.97
C SER A 111 -102.05 -46.40 -24.65
N ALA A 112 -102.01 -46.97 -25.86
CA ALA A 112 -100.80 -47.12 -26.66
C ALA A 112 -100.27 -45.76 -27.15
N ALA A 113 -101.16 -44.86 -27.59
CA ALA A 113 -100.81 -43.50 -27.98
C ALA A 113 -100.29 -42.68 -26.80
N ALA A 114 -100.92 -42.78 -25.62
CA ALA A 114 -100.44 -42.13 -24.40
C ALA A 114 -99.04 -42.62 -24.01
N ALA A 115 -98.83 -43.94 -23.94
CA ALA A 115 -97.52 -44.52 -23.63
C ALA A 115 -96.44 -44.16 -24.67
N ALA A 116 -96.81 -43.99 -25.94
CA ALA A 116 -95.90 -43.51 -26.99
C ALA A 116 -95.54 -42.02 -26.82
N VAL A 117 -96.48 -41.17 -26.38
CA VAL A 117 -96.22 -39.77 -26.03
C VAL A 117 -95.35 -39.68 -24.79
N ASP A 118 -95.68 -40.38 -23.70
CA ASP A 118 -94.89 -40.41 -22.46
C ASP A 118 -93.44 -40.87 -22.73
N GLY A 119 -93.28 -41.89 -23.57
CA GLY A 119 -91.97 -42.38 -24.02
C GLY A 119 -91.20 -41.36 -24.86
N ALA A 120 -91.88 -40.65 -25.78
CA ALA A 120 -91.28 -39.61 -26.61
C ALA A 120 -90.90 -38.36 -25.78
N GLU A 121 -91.72 -37.94 -24.83
CA GLU A 121 -91.41 -36.83 -23.92
C GLU A 121 -90.27 -37.18 -22.98
N THR A 122 -90.24 -38.40 -22.42
CA THR A 122 -89.14 -38.91 -21.59
C THR A 122 -87.83 -38.97 -22.39
N GLY A 123 -87.86 -39.50 -23.61
CA GLY A 123 -86.72 -39.52 -24.52
C GLY A 123 -86.22 -38.12 -24.85
N ALA A 124 -87.12 -37.21 -25.24
CA ALA A 124 -86.78 -35.82 -25.55
C ALA A 124 -86.26 -35.05 -24.32
N ALA A 125 -86.71 -35.37 -23.11
CA ALA A 125 -86.18 -34.80 -21.87
C ALA A 125 -84.76 -35.31 -21.57
N HIS A 126 -84.50 -36.60 -21.78
CA HIS A 126 -83.15 -37.18 -21.67
C HIS A 126 -82.19 -36.55 -22.68
N ASP A 127 -82.61 -36.43 -23.95
CA ASP A 127 -81.87 -35.79 -25.03
C ASP A 127 -81.52 -34.32 -24.72
N ARG A 128 -82.44 -33.57 -24.12
CA ARG A 128 -82.17 -32.19 -23.65
C ARG A 128 -81.12 -32.19 -22.53
N GLY A 129 -81.29 -33.03 -21.51
CA GLY A 129 -80.34 -33.14 -20.41
C GLY A 129 -78.93 -33.54 -20.85
N LEU A 130 -78.79 -34.42 -21.84
CA LEU A 130 -77.49 -34.78 -22.43
C LEU A 130 -76.85 -33.60 -23.19
N ARG A 131 -77.65 -32.81 -23.92
CA ARG A 131 -77.15 -31.61 -24.63
C ARG A 131 -76.74 -30.51 -23.65
N GLU A 132 -77.54 -30.27 -22.62
CA GLU A 132 -77.24 -29.31 -21.55
C GLU A 132 -75.95 -29.69 -20.80
N GLN A 133 -75.74 -30.97 -20.49
CA GLN A 133 -74.50 -31.48 -19.89
C GLN A 133 -73.29 -31.33 -20.83
N ALA A 134 -73.46 -31.63 -22.12
CA ALA A 134 -72.40 -31.48 -23.11
C ALA A 134 -72.02 -29.99 -23.32
N GLU A 135 -72.99 -29.08 -23.31
CA GLU A 135 -72.76 -27.64 -23.42
C GLU A 135 -72.06 -27.10 -22.16
N GLN A 136 -72.51 -27.48 -20.97
CA GLN A 136 -71.84 -27.11 -19.71
C GLN A 136 -70.39 -27.62 -19.68
N ALA A 137 -70.14 -28.87 -20.11
CA ALA A 137 -68.79 -29.41 -20.21
C ALA A 137 -67.92 -28.64 -21.22
N ALA A 138 -68.48 -28.25 -22.36
CA ALA A 138 -67.78 -27.44 -23.37
C ALA A 138 -67.46 -26.02 -22.85
N GLN A 139 -68.41 -25.37 -22.17
CA GLN A 139 -68.22 -24.07 -21.52
C GLN A 139 -67.13 -24.13 -20.44
N THR A 140 -67.13 -25.18 -19.59
CA THR A 140 -66.09 -25.40 -18.57
C THR A 140 -64.72 -25.65 -19.20
N ALA A 141 -64.65 -26.44 -20.28
CA ALA A 141 -63.39 -26.71 -20.99
C ALA A 141 -62.83 -25.46 -21.68
N GLU A 142 -63.67 -24.61 -22.26
CA GLU A 142 -63.26 -23.35 -22.88
C GLU A 142 -62.79 -22.33 -21.83
N ALA A 143 -63.47 -22.22 -20.68
CA ALA A 143 -63.02 -21.39 -19.56
C ALA A 143 -61.62 -21.82 -19.09
N ALA A 144 -61.44 -23.12 -18.81
CA ALA A 144 -60.14 -23.67 -18.41
C ALA A 144 -59.05 -23.48 -19.49
N ARG A 145 -59.41 -23.45 -20.77
CA ARG A 145 -58.48 -23.15 -21.88
C ARG A 145 -58.08 -21.66 -21.88
N VAL A 146 -59.01 -20.75 -21.61
CA VAL A 146 -58.73 -19.31 -21.50
C VAL A 146 -57.84 -19.02 -20.30
N ASP A 147 -58.15 -19.58 -19.13
CA ASP A 147 -57.37 -19.42 -17.91
C ASP A 147 -55.94 -19.95 -18.09
N ALA A 148 -55.77 -21.15 -18.65
CA ALA A 148 -54.46 -21.74 -18.92
C ALA A 148 -53.60 -20.92 -19.92
N VAL A 149 -54.23 -20.19 -20.86
CA VAL A 149 -53.53 -19.26 -21.75
C VAL A 149 -53.13 -17.99 -21.00
N ALA A 150 -54.00 -17.44 -20.15
CA ALA A 150 -53.69 -16.27 -19.34
C ALA A 150 -52.55 -16.51 -18.34
N ASP A 151 -52.54 -17.68 -17.69
CA ASP A 151 -51.45 -18.13 -16.82
C ASP A 151 -50.13 -18.32 -17.58
N ALA A 152 -50.18 -18.92 -18.77
CA ALA A 152 -49.00 -19.08 -19.62
C ALA A 152 -48.41 -17.72 -20.04
N GLU A 153 -49.26 -16.76 -20.45
CA GLU A 153 -48.82 -15.39 -20.73
C GLU A 153 -48.24 -14.69 -19.49
N ALA A 154 -48.84 -14.86 -18.31
CA ALA A 154 -48.31 -14.28 -17.07
C ALA A 154 -46.93 -14.86 -16.72
N ALA A 155 -46.75 -16.18 -16.87
CA ALA A 155 -45.46 -16.85 -16.69
C ALA A 155 -44.41 -16.36 -17.70
N PHE A 156 -44.78 -16.14 -18.97
CA PHE A 156 -43.89 -15.55 -19.97
C PHE A 156 -43.51 -14.11 -19.61
N ARG A 157 -44.47 -13.27 -19.19
CA ARG A 157 -44.21 -11.89 -18.74
C ARG A 157 -43.22 -11.85 -17.58
N HIS A 158 -43.45 -12.61 -16.51
CA HIS A 158 -42.54 -12.66 -15.36
C HIS A 158 -41.16 -13.23 -15.68
N ARG A 159 -41.06 -14.23 -16.56
CA ARG A 159 -39.76 -14.76 -17.00
C ARG A 159 -38.96 -13.72 -17.78
N ASP A 160 -39.62 -12.97 -18.67
CA ASP A 160 -38.95 -11.95 -19.49
C ASP A 160 -38.66 -10.65 -18.70
N GLU A 161 -39.42 -10.39 -17.64
CA GLU A 161 -39.16 -9.36 -16.61
C GLU A 161 -37.93 -9.72 -15.77
N ALA A 162 -37.93 -10.88 -15.10
CA ALA A 162 -36.79 -11.38 -14.31
C ALA A 162 -35.50 -11.53 -15.14
N ARG A 163 -35.63 -11.78 -16.45
CA ARG A 163 -34.49 -11.75 -17.37
C ARG A 163 -33.91 -10.34 -17.55
N ARG A 164 -34.75 -9.30 -17.69
CA ARG A 164 -34.27 -7.91 -17.79
C ARG A 164 -33.59 -7.49 -16.51
N GLU A 165 -34.19 -7.79 -15.35
CA GLU A 165 -33.58 -7.54 -14.04
C GLU A 165 -32.20 -8.22 -13.92
N ALA A 166 -32.06 -9.45 -14.41
CA ALA A 166 -30.78 -10.16 -14.42
C ALA A 166 -29.76 -9.54 -15.40
N ASP A 167 -30.18 -9.20 -16.62
CA ASP A 167 -29.32 -8.56 -17.63
C ASP A 167 -28.87 -7.14 -17.17
N GLU A 168 -29.73 -6.39 -16.47
CA GLU A 168 -29.45 -5.10 -15.82
C GLU A 168 -28.54 -5.24 -14.59
N ALA A 169 -28.76 -6.25 -13.73
CA ALA A 169 -27.87 -6.53 -12.61
C ALA A 169 -26.45 -6.90 -13.08
N VAL A 170 -26.33 -7.65 -14.19
CA VAL A 170 -25.04 -7.98 -14.81
C VAL A 170 -24.36 -6.75 -15.44
N SER A 171 -25.10 -5.82 -16.04
CA SER A 171 -24.52 -4.59 -16.57
C SER A 171 -24.02 -3.67 -15.44
N ALA A 172 -24.84 -3.44 -14.41
CA ALA A 172 -24.48 -2.65 -13.24
C ALA A 172 -23.28 -3.24 -12.47
N ALA A 173 -23.19 -4.57 -12.34
CA ALA A 173 -22.04 -5.24 -11.73
C ALA A 173 -20.73 -4.98 -12.50
N ARG A 174 -20.78 -5.02 -13.84
CA ARG A 174 -19.62 -4.73 -14.71
C ARG A 174 -19.22 -3.25 -14.66
N GLU A 175 -20.18 -2.33 -14.63
CA GLU A 175 -19.87 -0.90 -14.47
C GLU A 175 -19.24 -0.60 -13.10
N ALA A 176 -19.73 -1.22 -12.03
CA ALA A 176 -19.14 -1.12 -10.70
C ALA A 176 -17.72 -1.74 -10.64
N GLU A 177 -17.47 -2.83 -11.36
CA GLU A 177 -16.13 -3.43 -11.49
C GLU A 177 -15.16 -2.52 -12.24
N LEU A 178 -15.54 -2.02 -13.42
CA LEU A 178 -14.75 -1.02 -14.16
C LEU A 178 -14.53 0.26 -13.34
N GLY A 179 -15.50 0.65 -12.50
CA GLY A 179 -15.37 1.73 -11.54
C GLY A 179 -14.27 1.48 -10.51
N ARG A 180 -14.25 0.29 -9.88
CA ARG A 180 -13.19 -0.12 -8.93
C ARG A 180 -11.82 -0.14 -9.60
N THR A 181 -11.67 -0.80 -10.76
CA THR A 181 -10.38 -0.87 -11.46
C THR A 181 -9.86 0.51 -11.86
N ARG A 182 -10.74 1.45 -12.26
CA ARG A 182 -10.34 2.86 -12.51
C ARG A 182 -9.85 3.54 -11.23
N GLN A 183 -10.53 3.35 -10.10
CA GLN A 183 -10.11 3.91 -8.81
C GLN A 183 -8.78 3.30 -8.33
N GLU A 184 -8.57 2.00 -8.53
CA GLU A 184 -7.31 1.30 -8.21
C GLU A 184 -6.14 1.81 -9.06
N VAL A 185 -6.33 2.03 -10.36
CA VAL A 185 -5.30 2.60 -11.25
C VAL A 185 -4.97 4.05 -10.89
N VAL A 186 -5.96 4.87 -10.54
CA VAL A 186 -5.72 6.24 -10.03
C VAL A 186 -4.97 6.19 -8.70
N ALA A 187 -5.38 5.32 -7.76
CA ALA A 187 -4.70 5.17 -6.48
C ALA A 187 -3.26 4.63 -6.62
N ALA A 188 -2.99 3.77 -7.60
CA ALA A 188 -1.64 3.28 -7.91
C ALA A 188 -0.76 4.39 -8.49
N THR A 189 -1.24 5.15 -9.49
CA THR A 189 -0.47 6.25 -10.10
C THR A 189 -0.23 7.43 -9.16
N GLU A 190 -1.13 7.70 -8.22
CA GLU A 190 -0.87 8.70 -7.15
C GLU A 190 0.17 8.21 -6.12
N ARG A 191 0.25 6.91 -5.82
CA ARG A 191 1.34 6.34 -4.99
C ARG A 191 2.68 6.43 -5.70
N GLU A 192 2.73 6.03 -6.97
CA GLU A 192 3.93 6.13 -7.82
C GLU A 192 4.46 7.58 -7.86
N ARG A 193 3.58 8.56 -8.08
CA ARG A 193 3.93 10.00 -8.01
C ARG A 193 4.46 10.45 -6.64
N ALA A 194 3.89 9.94 -5.56
CA ALA A 194 4.34 10.25 -4.20
C ALA A 194 5.71 9.61 -3.89
N GLU A 195 5.92 8.35 -4.28
CA GLU A 195 7.21 7.65 -4.14
C GLU A 195 8.30 8.31 -4.98
N GLU A 196 8.02 8.69 -6.23
CA GLU A 196 8.95 9.49 -7.03
C GLU A 196 9.27 10.84 -6.36
N ALA A 197 8.27 11.53 -5.80
CA ALA A 197 8.45 12.82 -5.15
C ALA A 197 9.30 12.70 -3.87
N GLU A 198 9.12 11.64 -3.08
CA GLU A 198 9.98 11.38 -1.93
C GLU A 198 11.42 11.03 -2.35
N ASN A 199 11.59 10.20 -3.38
CA ASN A 199 12.90 9.82 -3.90
C ASN A 199 13.66 11.03 -4.49
N ARG A 200 12.98 11.93 -5.22
CA ARG A 200 13.53 13.22 -5.65
C ARG A 200 13.96 14.07 -4.44
N ALA A 201 13.05 14.28 -3.49
CA ALA A 201 13.32 15.06 -2.29
C ALA A 201 14.41 14.45 -1.37
N ARG A 202 14.71 13.14 -1.51
CA ARG A 202 15.82 12.46 -0.84
C ARG A 202 17.15 12.73 -1.55
N GLY A 203 17.22 12.54 -2.87
CA GLY A 203 18.41 12.87 -3.67
C GLY A 203 18.79 14.36 -3.64
N ASP A 204 17.80 15.25 -3.52
CA ASP A 204 18.02 16.68 -3.31
C ASP A 204 18.68 16.98 -1.95
N ARG A 205 18.31 16.25 -0.87
CA ARG A 205 18.94 16.39 0.45
C ARG A 205 20.37 15.86 0.44
N GLU A 206 20.59 14.66 -0.09
CA GLU A 206 21.91 14.04 -0.24
C GLU A 206 22.85 14.92 -1.06
N THR A 207 22.34 15.54 -2.14
CA THR A 207 23.11 16.50 -2.94
C THR A 207 23.38 17.79 -2.18
N ALA A 208 22.41 18.34 -1.44
CA ALA A 208 22.61 19.52 -0.61
C ALA A 208 23.58 19.28 0.56
N GLU A 209 23.64 18.07 1.11
CA GLU A 209 24.58 17.67 2.16
C GLU A 209 26.00 17.55 1.62
N ARG A 210 26.20 16.82 0.52
CA ARG A 210 27.49 16.77 -0.20
C ARG A 210 28.00 18.17 -0.57
N VAL A 211 27.15 19.08 -1.05
CA VAL A 211 27.55 20.47 -1.36
C VAL A 211 27.94 21.25 -0.10
N ARG A 212 27.32 21.00 1.07
CA ARG A 212 27.77 21.60 2.35
C ARG A 212 29.14 21.05 2.77
N GLU A 213 29.39 19.76 2.60
CA GLU A 213 30.67 19.12 2.90
C GLU A 213 31.79 19.62 1.97
N GLU A 214 31.55 19.68 0.66
CA GLU A 214 32.47 20.25 -0.32
C GLU A 214 32.81 21.72 0.00
N LEU A 215 31.81 22.52 0.40
CA LEU A 215 32.01 23.91 0.85
C LEU A 215 32.75 24.01 2.19
N ALA A 216 32.58 23.07 3.12
CA ALA A 216 33.33 23.01 4.36
C ALA A 216 34.81 22.69 4.09
N ALA A 217 35.08 21.62 3.33
CA ALA A 217 36.42 21.23 2.93
C ALA A 217 37.12 22.28 2.03
N LEU A 218 36.37 23.08 1.27
CA LEU A 218 36.93 24.24 0.56
C LEU A 218 37.31 25.37 1.52
N ARG A 219 36.46 25.71 2.49
CA ARG A 219 36.77 26.71 3.52
C ARG A 219 37.97 26.32 4.38
N GLU A 220 38.08 25.05 4.75
CA GLU A 220 39.24 24.52 5.48
C GLU A 220 40.54 24.67 4.68
N ARG A 221 40.55 24.25 3.40
CA ARG A 221 41.70 24.47 2.50
C ARG A 221 42.04 25.95 2.31
N MET A 222 41.05 26.83 2.27
CA MET A 222 41.29 28.28 2.25
C MET A 222 41.87 28.80 3.56
N ALA A 223 41.42 28.29 4.72
CA ALA A 223 41.98 28.67 6.02
C ALA A 223 43.44 28.21 6.15
N THR A 224 43.75 26.97 5.75
CA THR A 224 45.12 26.43 5.74
C THR A 224 46.04 27.22 4.81
N THR A 225 45.64 27.46 3.56
CA THR A 225 46.46 28.26 2.63
C THR A 225 46.63 29.71 3.06
N VAL A 226 45.62 30.32 3.70
CA VAL A 226 45.79 31.65 4.34
C VAL A 226 46.84 31.58 5.45
N ALA A 227 46.76 30.60 6.37
CA ALA A 227 47.73 30.42 7.45
C ALA A 227 49.16 30.16 6.92
N GLU A 228 49.31 29.32 5.88
CA GLU A 228 50.58 29.11 5.17
C GLU A 228 51.12 30.44 4.61
N THR A 229 50.29 31.27 3.96
CA THR A 229 50.75 32.59 3.47
C THR A 229 51.04 33.60 4.57
N VAL A 230 50.55 33.40 5.81
CA VAL A 230 50.95 34.22 6.97
C VAL A 230 52.31 33.76 7.47
N ALA A 231 52.49 32.46 7.73
CA ALA A 231 53.78 31.89 8.15
C ALA A 231 54.91 32.13 7.13
N LEU A 232 54.62 32.10 5.83
CA LEU A 232 55.56 32.45 4.76
C LEU A 232 55.90 33.95 4.70
N ARG A 233 55.00 34.85 5.15
CA ARG A 233 55.30 36.28 5.31
C ARG A 233 56.15 36.52 6.55
N GLU A 234 55.81 35.86 7.66
CA GLU A 234 56.51 35.98 8.94
C GLU A 234 57.97 35.48 8.82
N SER A 235 58.17 34.28 8.27
CA SER A 235 59.52 33.75 7.99
C SER A 235 60.29 34.58 6.95
N LEU A 236 59.61 35.23 5.99
CA LEU A 236 60.25 36.19 5.08
C LEU A 236 60.69 37.47 5.82
N THR A 237 59.94 37.96 6.80
CA THR A 237 60.38 39.07 7.67
C THR A 237 61.53 38.66 8.60
N GLU A 238 61.47 37.50 9.24
CA GLU A 238 62.57 36.97 10.05
C GLU A 238 63.86 36.79 9.24
N ALA A 239 63.75 36.28 8.01
CA ALA A 239 64.87 36.14 7.08
C ALA A 239 65.46 37.49 6.67
N ARG A 240 64.63 38.51 6.42
CA ARG A 240 65.09 39.89 6.15
C ARG A 240 65.81 40.48 7.36
N GLU A 241 65.27 40.32 8.57
CA GLU A 241 65.94 40.75 9.79
C GLU A 241 67.22 39.96 10.08
N ALA A 242 67.29 38.68 9.70
CA ALA A 242 68.51 37.87 9.81
C ALA A 242 69.60 38.33 8.82
N VAL A 243 69.22 38.66 7.58
CA VAL A 243 70.11 39.29 6.59
C VAL A 243 70.58 40.65 7.11
N GLU A 244 69.68 41.54 7.52
CA GLU A 244 70.05 42.88 7.99
C GLU A 244 70.93 42.82 9.26
N ARG A 245 70.65 41.92 10.21
CA ARG A 245 71.54 41.67 11.36
C ARG A 245 72.92 41.16 10.91
N THR A 246 73.00 40.39 9.83
CA THR A 246 74.26 39.88 9.29
C THR A 246 75.03 40.96 8.53
N GLU A 247 74.34 41.83 7.79
CA GLU A 247 74.91 43.01 7.13
C GLU A 247 75.41 44.06 8.14
N ARG A 248 74.62 44.34 9.19
CA ARG A 248 75.06 45.21 10.30
C ARG A 248 76.30 44.62 11.00
N ARG A 249 76.37 43.30 11.19
CA ARG A 249 77.54 42.60 11.75
C ARG A 249 78.75 42.65 10.82
N SER A 250 78.60 42.37 9.52
CA SER A 250 79.71 42.40 8.57
C SER A 250 80.22 43.81 8.32
N SER A 251 79.33 44.81 8.29
CA SER A 251 79.67 46.23 8.25
C SER A 251 80.43 46.67 9.49
N ALA A 252 79.95 46.32 10.70
CA ALA A 252 80.66 46.61 11.95
C ALA A 252 82.03 45.92 12.04
N ALA A 253 82.12 44.65 11.60
CA ALA A 253 83.39 43.92 11.56
C ALA A 253 84.36 44.49 10.51
N ALA A 254 83.87 44.94 9.35
CA ALA A 254 84.66 45.63 8.34
C ALA A 254 85.15 46.99 8.85
N GLU A 255 84.33 47.73 9.61
CA GLU A 255 84.75 49.00 10.22
C GLU A 255 85.79 48.77 11.32
N GLN A 256 85.58 47.81 12.22
CA GLN A 256 86.58 47.39 13.21
C GLN A 256 87.89 46.95 12.55
N ALA A 257 87.83 46.22 11.43
CA ALA A 257 89.01 45.85 10.66
C ALA A 257 89.69 47.07 10.01
N ARG A 258 88.93 48.07 9.53
CA ARG A 258 89.48 49.34 9.04
C ARG A 258 90.17 50.14 10.16
N THR A 259 89.55 50.25 11.33
CA THR A 259 90.16 50.93 12.50
C THR A 259 91.42 50.20 12.97
N ALA A 260 91.37 48.88 13.14
CA ALA A 260 92.52 48.08 13.56
C ALA A 260 93.67 48.13 12.53
N ALA A 261 93.36 48.15 11.23
CA ALA A 261 94.35 48.34 10.17
C ALA A 261 94.94 49.76 10.15
N ALA A 262 94.15 50.80 10.43
CA ALA A 262 94.63 52.16 10.56
C ALA A 262 95.57 52.32 11.76
N GLU A 263 95.19 51.81 12.93
CA GLU A 263 96.06 51.77 14.11
C GLU A 263 97.33 50.94 13.87
N ALA A 264 97.23 49.81 13.17
CA ALA A 264 98.41 48.98 12.85
C ALA A 264 99.36 49.71 11.88
N ALA A 265 98.82 50.45 10.90
CA ALA A 265 99.61 51.29 10.02
C ALA A 265 100.22 52.50 10.76
N GLU A 266 99.56 53.03 11.79
CA GLU A 266 100.09 54.08 12.65
C GLU A 266 101.21 53.57 13.56
N ARG A 267 101.01 52.43 14.24
CA ARG A 267 102.06 51.71 14.99
C ARG A 267 103.28 51.41 14.12
N ALA A 268 103.08 50.90 12.89
CA ALA A 268 104.16 50.65 11.95
C ALA A 268 104.88 51.94 11.48
N ARG A 269 104.18 53.08 11.39
CA ARG A 269 104.79 54.39 11.13
C ARG A 269 105.59 54.91 12.32
N GLU A 270 105.13 54.69 13.56
CA GLU A 270 105.93 55.00 14.74
C GLU A 270 107.18 54.11 14.83
N GLU A 271 107.06 52.81 14.60
CA GLU A 271 108.18 51.86 14.65
C GLU A 271 109.22 52.17 13.58
N THR A 272 108.81 52.43 12.33
CA THR A 272 109.72 52.88 11.27
C THR A 272 110.27 54.29 11.51
N GLY A 273 109.52 55.16 12.21
CA GLY A 273 109.98 56.46 12.69
C GLY A 273 111.08 56.35 13.76
N ARG A 274 110.90 55.47 14.75
CA ARG A 274 111.87 55.14 15.81
C ARG A 274 113.12 54.51 15.21
N ALA A 275 112.98 53.42 14.46
CA ALA A 275 114.09 52.77 13.77
C ALA A 275 114.83 53.71 12.80
N GLY A 276 114.11 54.65 12.16
CA GLY A 276 114.70 55.71 11.34
C GLY A 276 115.44 56.79 12.15
N ALA A 277 115.08 57.03 13.41
CA ALA A 277 115.82 57.89 14.34
C ALA A 277 117.07 57.18 14.89
N ASP A 278 116.93 55.93 15.32
CA ASP A 278 118.04 55.09 15.80
C ASP A 278 119.10 54.93 14.70
N ALA A 279 118.68 54.61 13.47
CA ALA A 279 119.56 54.51 12.31
C ALA A 279 120.14 55.86 11.82
N ARG A 280 119.72 57.00 12.36
CA ARG A 280 120.41 58.30 12.22
C ARG A 280 121.44 58.48 13.33
N ALA A 281 121.05 58.27 14.59
CA ALA A 281 121.95 58.32 15.74
C ALA A 281 123.17 57.38 15.56
N ASP A 282 122.98 56.19 15.00
CA ASP A 282 124.09 55.26 14.72
C ASP A 282 125.01 55.72 13.57
N ARG A 283 124.47 56.41 12.55
CA ARG A 283 125.32 57.04 11.52
C ARG A 283 126.11 58.20 12.08
N GLU A 284 125.52 58.99 12.97
CA GLU A 284 126.18 60.10 13.65
C GLU A 284 127.27 59.58 14.60
N ARG A 285 127.00 58.52 15.37
CA ARG A 285 128.01 57.79 16.16
C ARG A 285 129.15 57.24 15.30
N LEU A 286 128.85 56.60 14.17
CA LEU A 286 129.86 56.10 13.23
C LEU A 286 130.67 57.21 12.53
N ALA A 287 130.05 58.37 12.26
CA ALA A 287 130.74 59.54 11.71
C ALA A 287 131.68 60.18 12.73
N ALA A 288 131.24 60.31 13.99
CA ALA A 288 132.09 60.78 15.09
C ALA A 288 133.29 59.84 15.33
N ALA A 289 133.04 58.52 15.39
CA ALA A 289 134.09 57.52 15.56
C ALA A 289 135.12 57.53 14.40
N ARG A 290 134.67 57.75 13.16
CA ARG A 290 135.58 57.95 12.01
C ARG A 290 136.43 59.22 12.17
N LYS A 291 135.81 60.34 12.55
CA LYS A 291 136.54 61.61 12.77
C LYS A 291 137.64 61.47 13.83
N GLN A 292 137.37 60.77 14.94
CA GLN A 292 138.39 60.47 15.95
C GLN A 292 139.51 59.57 15.42
N LEU A 293 139.19 58.61 14.54
CA LEU A 293 140.18 57.75 13.87
C LEU A 293 141.06 58.54 12.88
N ASP A 294 140.49 59.49 12.15
CA ASP A 294 141.24 60.37 11.25
C ASP A 294 142.15 61.34 12.04
N GLU A 295 141.67 61.86 13.17
CA GLU A 295 142.45 62.71 14.09
C GLU A 295 143.63 61.95 14.72
N LEU A 296 143.41 60.70 15.18
CA LEU A 296 144.47 59.83 15.73
C LEU A 296 145.52 59.42 14.66
N ASN A 297 145.09 59.14 13.44
CA ASN A 297 146.02 58.88 12.33
C ASN A 297 146.84 60.13 11.98
N GLY A 298 146.22 61.32 12.06
CA GLY A 298 146.90 62.61 11.93
C GLY A 298 148.02 62.79 12.95
N SER A 299 147.73 62.64 14.26
CA SER A 299 148.75 62.76 15.31
C SER A 299 149.89 61.75 15.15
N HIS A 300 149.60 60.49 14.83
CA HIS A 300 150.65 59.49 14.61
C HIS A 300 151.49 59.76 13.34
N HIS A 301 150.94 60.40 12.30
CA HIS A 301 151.73 60.85 11.16
C HIS A 301 152.64 62.04 11.50
N GLU A 302 152.21 62.96 12.36
CA GLU A 302 153.08 64.04 12.86
C GLU A 302 154.20 63.52 13.78
N GLU A 303 153.91 62.56 14.67
CA GLU A 303 154.90 61.88 15.50
C GLU A 303 155.94 61.14 14.66
N LEU A 304 155.49 60.35 13.66
CA LEU A 304 156.39 59.67 12.72
C LEU A 304 157.17 60.65 11.82
N GLY A 305 156.67 61.87 11.61
CA GLY A 305 157.42 62.97 11.01
C GLY A 305 158.56 63.43 11.92
N ARG A 306 158.24 63.87 13.14
CA ARG A 306 159.21 64.33 14.15
C ARG A 306 160.32 63.31 14.42
N VAL A 307 159.97 62.03 14.65
CA VAL A 307 160.96 60.97 14.90
C VAL A 307 161.87 60.73 13.69
N ARG A 308 161.41 60.95 12.45
CA ARG A 308 162.26 60.85 11.25
C ARG A 308 163.22 62.04 11.12
N GLU A 309 162.76 63.26 11.44
CA GLU A 309 163.62 64.44 11.46
C GLU A 309 164.68 64.35 12.56
N GLU A 310 164.31 63.91 13.77
CA GLU A 310 165.23 63.65 14.88
C GLU A 310 166.28 62.59 14.51
N LEU A 311 165.87 61.48 13.88
CA LEU A 311 166.78 60.44 13.41
C LEU A 311 167.73 60.94 12.31
N GLY A 312 167.24 61.79 11.40
CA GLY A 312 168.07 62.45 10.38
C GLY A 312 169.11 63.40 11.00
N ALA A 313 168.67 64.26 11.91
CA ALA A 313 169.55 65.18 12.64
C ALA A 313 170.55 64.44 13.55
N ALA A 314 170.20 63.26 14.08
CA ALA A 314 171.11 62.42 14.86
C ALA A 314 172.18 61.75 13.97
N ARG A 315 171.82 61.29 12.77
CA ARG A 315 172.79 60.75 11.79
C ARG A 315 173.79 61.80 11.34
N LEU A 316 173.32 62.99 10.96
CA LEU A 316 174.20 64.08 10.51
C LEU A 316 175.22 64.48 11.59
N ARG A 317 174.80 64.54 12.86
CA ARG A 317 175.70 64.78 14.00
C ARG A 317 176.72 63.64 14.22
N ALA A 318 176.34 62.39 13.96
CA ALA A 318 177.25 61.25 14.04
C ALA A 318 178.28 61.22 12.90
N GLU A 319 177.89 61.64 11.69
CA GLU A 319 178.77 61.79 10.53
C GLU A 319 179.78 62.92 10.76
N GLN A 320 179.33 64.10 11.23
CA GLN A 320 180.20 65.22 11.60
C GLN A 320 181.22 64.86 12.69
N ALA A 321 180.77 64.19 13.76
CA ALA A 321 181.66 63.72 14.82
C ALA A 321 182.68 62.65 14.35
N ALA A 322 182.35 61.90 13.28
CA ALA A 322 183.28 60.94 12.68
C ALA A 322 184.36 61.63 11.82
N GLU A 323 184.02 62.72 11.12
CA GLU A 323 185.01 63.55 10.40
C GLU A 323 185.93 64.30 11.37
N GLU A 324 185.39 64.94 12.42
CA GLU A 324 186.18 65.58 13.47
C GLU A 324 187.15 64.60 14.16
N ALA A 325 186.71 63.37 14.40
CA ALA A 325 187.56 62.31 14.96
C ALA A 325 188.62 61.79 13.97
N ALA A 326 188.39 61.88 12.66
CA ALA A 326 189.36 61.50 11.63
C ALA A 326 190.47 62.56 11.49
N ASP A 327 190.12 63.85 11.45
CA ASP A 327 191.10 64.93 11.40
C ASP A 327 191.86 65.06 12.72
N SER A 328 191.21 64.87 13.87
CA SER A 328 191.89 64.81 15.18
C SER A 328 192.96 63.70 15.23
N ARG A 329 192.76 62.57 14.54
CA ARG A 329 193.78 61.51 14.43
C ARG A 329 194.95 61.90 13.53
N ARG A 330 194.69 62.51 12.38
CA ARG A 330 195.75 63.04 11.48
C ARG A 330 196.65 64.03 12.23
N LEU A 331 196.04 64.96 12.96
CA LEU A 331 196.74 65.96 13.78
C LEU A 331 197.59 65.33 14.90
N LEU A 332 197.11 64.25 15.53
CA LEU A 332 197.87 63.52 16.55
C LEU A 332 199.03 62.69 15.97
N ASP A 333 198.92 62.18 14.75
CA ASP A 333 199.99 61.41 14.12
C ASP A 333 201.07 62.32 13.51
N ASP A 334 200.73 63.51 12.97
CA ASP A 334 201.70 64.56 12.61
C ASP A 334 202.45 65.10 13.86
N LEU A 335 201.73 65.30 14.97
CA LEU A 335 202.35 65.67 16.26
C LEU A 335 203.25 64.56 16.81
N ARG A 336 202.95 63.28 16.56
CA ARG A 336 203.86 62.17 16.91
C ARG A 336 205.10 62.11 16.02
N ALA A 337 204.96 62.38 14.73
CA ALA A 337 206.10 62.40 13.81
C ALA A 337 207.10 63.51 14.20
N THR A 338 206.60 64.72 14.50
CA THR A 338 207.44 65.85 14.93
C THR A 338 208.07 65.68 16.32
N VAL A 339 207.41 64.99 17.25
CA VAL A 339 207.97 64.68 18.59
C VAL A 339 209.00 63.55 18.57
N ALA A 340 209.07 62.73 17.51
CA ALA A 340 210.09 61.69 17.37
C ALA A 340 211.49 62.24 16.99
N ASP A 341 211.57 63.45 16.43
CA ASP A 341 212.80 64.06 15.90
C ASP A 341 213.49 65.02 16.91
N ALA A 342 212.92 65.19 18.11
CA ALA A 342 213.41 66.08 19.16
C ALA A 342 213.66 65.33 20.50
N GLY A 343 214.88 65.41 21.02
CA GLY A 343 215.36 64.52 22.06
C GLY A 343 214.98 64.86 23.52
N THR A 344 214.91 63.79 24.31
CA THR A 344 215.45 63.67 25.69
C THR A 344 214.90 64.50 26.86
N MET A 345 214.56 63.75 27.92
CA MET A 345 214.45 64.10 29.36
C MET A 345 213.15 64.72 29.91
N GLU A 346 212.80 64.21 31.11
CA GLU A 346 211.97 64.78 32.21
C GLU A 346 210.66 65.52 31.85
N LEU A 347 209.48 65.10 32.32
CA LEU A 347 209.15 64.96 33.75
C LEU A 347 208.04 63.93 34.04
N ARG A 348 208.43 62.79 34.64
CA ARG A 348 207.70 62.32 35.84
C ARG A 348 208.04 63.30 36.99
N PRO A 349 207.18 63.60 37.98
CA PRO A 349 205.75 63.27 38.11
C PRO A 349 204.85 64.44 38.60
N ARG A 350 203.65 64.65 38.01
CA ARG A 350 202.57 65.40 38.70
C ARG A 350 201.19 64.75 38.57
N LEU A 351 200.69 64.44 39.77
CA LEU A 351 199.39 63.96 40.24
C LEU A 351 198.17 64.39 39.37
N ALA A 352 197.14 63.57 39.15
CA ALA A 352 196.40 62.71 40.10
C ALA A 352 195.53 63.46 41.15
N ALA A 353 195.12 64.71 40.87
CA ALA A 353 194.27 65.50 41.77
C ALA A 353 193.26 66.41 41.05
N ALA A 354 192.21 65.83 40.45
CA ALA A 354 191.03 66.54 39.93
C ALA A 354 189.81 65.61 39.74
N LEU A 355 189.51 64.74 40.73
CA LEU A 355 188.32 63.87 40.70
C LEU A 355 187.04 64.69 40.94
N GLY A 356 185.97 64.38 40.19
CA GLY A 356 184.65 64.99 40.39
C GLY A 356 183.53 64.10 39.84
N VAL A 357 182.56 63.74 40.68
CA VAL A 357 181.41 62.87 40.38
C VAL A 357 180.14 63.54 40.91
N PRO A 358 179.06 63.54 40.12
CA PRO A 358 177.71 63.20 40.59
C PRO A 358 177.03 62.20 39.62
N GLU A 359 175.83 61.65 39.80
CA GLU A 359 175.02 61.15 40.93
C GLU A 359 173.58 60.90 40.40
N SER A 360 173.09 59.66 40.54
CA SER A 360 171.68 59.25 40.80
C SER A 360 170.52 59.41 39.76
N PRO A 361 169.42 58.60 39.91
CA PRO A 361 168.25 58.51 39.00
C PRO A 361 166.91 58.97 39.67
N PRO A 362 165.70 58.77 39.10
CA PRO A 362 164.94 57.49 39.25
C PRO A 362 163.95 57.13 38.09
N GLU A 363 163.12 56.09 38.28
CA GLU A 363 161.85 55.84 37.54
C GLU A 363 160.71 56.81 38.00
N PRO A 364 159.51 56.80 37.37
CA PRO A 364 158.43 55.94 37.90
C PRO A 364 157.41 55.38 36.87
N ARG A 365 156.54 54.46 37.33
CA ARG A 365 155.22 54.08 36.75
C ARG A 365 154.08 54.85 37.50
N PRO A 366 152.76 54.48 37.49
CA PRO A 366 151.93 53.63 36.62
C PRO A 366 150.53 54.28 36.29
N ASP A 367 149.54 53.43 35.94
CA ASP A 367 148.08 53.48 36.27
C ASP A 367 147.00 54.04 35.28
N ALA A 368 145.92 53.24 35.20
CA ALA A 368 144.48 53.49 34.92
C ALA A 368 144.02 54.33 33.70
N ASP A 369 142.95 53.98 32.98
CA ASP A 369 142.02 52.81 33.01
C ASP A 369 141.63 52.44 31.56
#